data_AF-A0A9P9N0V3-F1
#
_entry.id   AF-A0A9P9N0V3-F1
#
_cell.length_a   1.000
_cell.length_b   1.000
_cell.length_c   1.000
_cell.angle_alpha   90.00
_cell.angle_beta   90.00
_cell.angle_gamma   90.00
#
_symmetry.space_group_name_H-M   'P 1'
#
loop_
_entity.id
_entity.type
_entity.pdbx_description
1 polymer ?
#
loop_
_entity_poly.entity_id
_entity_poly.type
_entity_poly.pdbx_seq_one_letter_code
_entity_poly.pdbx_strand_id
1 'polypeptide(L)'
;MLGESIKLTQQLPGVTVPGLCPNDASDVRCCFPRYPCNVDTFPGICQDKTKTKCGGDHGYFADLCPGGNNVQCCISKSTADKFVDFLETTYKLAVQYKSSASGKKSANELVMEWLRHEKYDGLTSGWTTLIGSVDGDWISFAKGKKHVMFDQFADPHFCGQAVETDHLGASMNAVFRYPPLSYPYVNRGDFGGWGGDLITLYAEWQRANKPAARAWAKGRIFGNTGSFKLLDAIEDADAFNIGLILSNLPARDIHAVAADYYKPKGSYRSRFSAFYKKRFTNREHARTLAYEMLTGPGYKAPGDEDSVIPLLRTAAIKKDGLLTPLPSSLKRSELDPFIDGFVDALEELAKDKGKNC
;
A
#
# COMPACT_ATOMS: atom_id res chain seq x y z
N MET A 1 4.33 1.11 -35.06
CA MET A 1 3.43 1.62 -36.12
C MET A 1 2.10 0.89 -35.97
N LEU A 2 1.02 1.56 -35.55
CA LEU A 2 -0.28 0.92 -35.23
C LEU A 2 -1.48 1.66 -35.85
N GLY A 3 -1.26 2.59 -36.78
CA GLY A 3 -2.33 3.33 -37.45
C GLY A 3 -2.40 2.98 -38.93
N GLU A 4 -3.61 2.78 -39.45
CA GLU A 4 -3.86 2.69 -40.88
C GLU A 4 -4.31 4.06 -41.42
N SER A 5 -3.74 4.47 -42.55
CA SER A 5 -4.16 5.69 -43.26
C SER A 5 -5.50 5.46 -43.93
N ILE A 6 -6.50 6.25 -43.56
CA ILE A 6 -7.85 6.12 -44.15
C ILE A 6 -8.36 7.48 -44.64
N LYS A 7 -9.10 7.44 -45.75
CA LYS A 7 -9.81 8.61 -46.27
C LYS A 7 -11.05 8.88 -45.42
N LEU A 8 -11.40 10.16 -45.24
CA LEU A 8 -12.57 10.62 -44.47
C LEU A 8 -13.92 9.98 -44.87
N THR A 9 -14.01 9.37 -46.05
CA THR A 9 -15.21 8.70 -46.56
C THR A 9 -15.41 7.26 -46.05
N GLN A 10 -14.42 6.67 -45.38
CA GLN A 10 -14.53 5.31 -44.81
C GLN A 10 -14.88 5.35 -43.32
N GLN A 11 -16.02 4.74 -42.94
CA GLN A 11 -16.34 4.47 -41.54
C GLN A 11 -15.64 3.17 -41.10
N LEU A 12 -14.65 3.30 -40.22
CA LEU A 12 -14.06 2.18 -39.50
C LEU A 12 -14.27 2.36 -37.99
N PRO A 13 -14.41 1.26 -37.22
CA PRO A 13 -14.42 1.33 -35.77
C PRO A 13 -13.03 1.80 -35.29
N GLY A 14 -12.97 2.92 -34.57
CA GLY A 14 -11.72 3.46 -34.04
C GLY A 14 -11.69 4.97 -33.89
N VAL A 15 -10.56 5.47 -33.39
CA VAL A 15 -10.26 6.90 -33.28
C VAL A 15 -9.55 7.35 -34.55
N THR A 16 -9.95 8.49 -35.12
CA THR A 16 -9.24 9.09 -36.26
C THR A 16 -8.50 10.36 -35.83
N VAL A 17 -7.18 10.39 -36.02
CA VAL A 17 -6.33 11.51 -35.61
C VAL A 17 -5.68 12.13 -36.85
N PRO A 18 -5.83 13.45 -37.07
CA PRO A 18 -5.10 14.15 -38.12
C PRO A 18 -3.63 14.39 -37.71
N GLY A 19 -2.70 14.33 -38.67
CA GLY A 19 -1.28 14.67 -38.48
C GLY A 19 -0.41 13.56 -37.89
N LEU A 20 -0.92 12.33 -37.78
CA LEU A 20 -0.17 11.18 -37.24
C LEU A 20 0.15 10.12 -38.29
N CYS A 21 -0.31 10.28 -39.52
CA CYS A 21 -0.06 9.35 -40.61
C CYS A 21 1.08 9.85 -41.52
N PRO A 22 1.94 8.96 -42.05
CA PRO A 22 2.90 9.33 -43.08
C PRO A 22 2.16 9.89 -44.30
N ASN A 23 2.55 11.08 -44.78
CA ASN A 23 1.94 11.77 -45.93
C ASN A 23 0.45 12.15 -45.75
N ASP A 24 0.09 12.71 -44.59
CA ASP A 24 -1.26 13.24 -44.33
C ASP A 24 -1.63 14.40 -45.28
N ALA A 25 -2.27 14.07 -46.40
CA ALA A 25 -3.10 15.03 -47.13
C ALA A 25 -4.27 15.47 -46.24
N SER A 26 -4.86 16.64 -46.48
CA SER A 26 -5.91 17.23 -45.63
C SER A 26 -7.16 16.35 -45.45
N ASP A 27 -7.35 15.35 -46.30
CA ASP A 27 -8.48 14.41 -46.31
C ASP A 27 -8.14 13.00 -45.75
N VAL A 28 -6.92 12.80 -45.25
CA VAL A 28 -6.47 11.56 -44.62
C VAL A 28 -6.47 11.72 -43.11
N ARG A 29 -6.95 10.69 -42.40
CA ARG A 29 -6.76 10.56 -40.96
C ARG A 29 -6.19 9.20 -40.61
N CYS A 30 -5.39 9.18 -39.56
CA CYS A 30 -4.86 7.95 -39.00
C CYS A 30 -5.91 7.29 -38.12
N CYS A 31 -6.39 6.11 -38.52
CA CYS A 31 -7.30 5.33 -37.69
C CYS A 31 -6.51 4.45 -36.73
N PHE A 32 -6.85 4.55 -35.44
CA PHE A 32 -6.41 3.63 -34.41
C PHE A 32 -7.64 2.91 -33.86
N PRO A 33 -7.91 1.67 -34.32
CA PRO A 33 -9.06 0.89 -33.85
C PRO A 33 -9.01 0.58 -32.35
N ARG A 34 -7.78 0.45 -31.80
CA ARG A 34 -7.51 0.21 -30.39
C ARG A 34 -6.23 0.91 -29.96
N TYR A 35 -6.30 2.23 -29.77
CA TYR A 35 -5.18 2.96 -29.18
C TYR A 35 -5.19 2.76 -27.66
N PRO A 36 -4.18 2.11 -27.05
CA PRO A 36 -4.11 1.93 -25.61
C PRO A 36 -3.81 3.27 -24.94
N CYS A 37 -4.42 3.50 -23.80
CA CYS A 37 -4.17 4.66 -22.96
C CYS A 37 -4.33 4.22 -21.50
N ASN A 38 -3.57 4.81 -20.59
CA ASN A 38 -3.60 4.42 -19.19
C ASN A 38 -3.75 5.66 -18.30
N VAL A 39 -4.40 5.47 -17.15
CA VAL A 39 -4.21 6.35 -16.00
C VAL A 39 -3.36 5.56 -15.02
N ASP A 40 -2.07 5.85 -14.94
CA ASP A 40 -1.11 5.05 -14.19
C ASP A 40 -1.20 3.56 -14.60
N THR A 41 -1.46 2.60 -13.69
CA THR A 41 -1.65 1.19 -14.09
C THR A 41 -3.08 0.82 -14.50
N PHE A 42 -4.02 1.77 -14.56
CA PHE A 42 -5.39 1.51 -15.01
C PHE A 42 -5.44 1.45 -16.53
N PRO A 43 -5.76 0.28 -17.12
CA PRO A 43 -5.76 0.12 -18.56
C PRO A 43 -6.99 0.77 -19.19
N GLY A 44 -6.82 1.31 -20.39
CA GLY A 44 -7.91 1.89 -21.14
C GLY A 44 -7.68 1.87 -22.65
N ILE A 45 -8.73 2.24 -23.36
CA ILE A 45 -8.71 2.35 -24.82
C ILE A 45 -9.31 3.71 -25.20
N CYS A 46 -8.65 4.42 -26.11
CA CYS A 46 -9.17 5.66 -26.63
C CYS A 46 -10.40 5.41 -27.48
N GLN A 47 -11.47 6.17 -27.20
CA GLN A 47 -12.72 6.12 -27.94
C GLN A 47 -13.28 7.53 -28.14
N ASP A 48 -14.08 7.70 -29.18
CA ASP A 48 -14.87 8.91 -29.39
C ASP A 48 -16.10 8.87 -28.48
N LYS A 49 -16.08 9.66 -27.40
CA LYS A 49 -17.16 9.70 -26.39
C LYS A 49 -18.51 10.18 -26.93
N THR A 50 -18.51 10.80 -28.11
CA THR A 50 -19.76 11.24 -28.78
C THR A 50 -20.43 10.11 -29.56
N LYS A 51 -19.68 9.05 -29.88
CA LYS A 51 -20.14 7.91 -30.68
C LYS A 51 -20.31 6.64 -29.86
N THR A 52 -19.54 6.50 -28.79
CA THR A 52 -19.51 5.29 -27.97
C THR A 52 -19.66 5.68 -26.51
N LYS A 53 -20.48 4.93 -25.76
CA LYS A 53 -20.51 5.01 -24.30
C LYS A 53 -19.34 4.20 -23.77
N CYS A 54 -18.55 4.77 -22.85
CA CYS A 54 -17.49 4.01 -22.20
C CYS A 54 -18.11 2.84 -21.43
N GLY A 55 -17.73 1.62 -21.80
CA GLY A 55 -18.08 0.40 -21.08
C GLY A 55 -17.12 0.07 -19.93
N GLY A 56 -16.05 0.86 -19.76
CA GLY A 56 -15.09 0.70 -18.69
C GLY A 56 -15.62 1.25 -17.36
N ASP A 57 -15.22 0.61 -16.27
CA ASP A 57 -15.73 0.84 -14.92
C ASP A 57 -15.48 2.25 -14.37
N HIS A 58 -14.49 2.96 -14.93
CA HIS A 58 -14.08 4.29 -14.46
C HIS A 58 -14.45 5.42 -15.44
N GLY A 59 -15.10 5.10 -16.57
CA GLY A 59 -15.53 6.10 -17.54
C GLY A 59 -14.40 6.72 -18.36
N TYR A 60 -14.65 7.93 -18.87
CA TYR A 60 -13.74 8.64 -19.77
C TYR A 60 -12.78 9.58 -19.04
N PHE A 61 -11.50 9.54 -19.45
CA PHE A 61 -10.45 10.46 -19.01
C PHE A 61 -9.88 11.25 -20.20
N ALA A 62 -9.84 12.57 -20.06
CA ALA A 62 -9.28 13.49 -21.05
C ALA A 62 -7.74 13.44 -21.07
N ASP A 63 -7.15 13.97 -22.15
CA ASP A 63 -5.71 14.26 -22.31
C ASP A 63 -4.77 13.04 -22.28
N LEU A 64 -5.31 11.83 -22.45
CA LEU A 64 -4.56 10.57 -22.49
C LEU A 64 -4.56 9.92 -23.88
N CYS A 65 -5.27 10.53 -24.83
CA CYS A 65 -5.49 10.01 -26.15
C CYS A 65 -5.01 10.99 -27.21
N PRO A 66 -4.38 10.51 -28.30
CA PRO A 66 -4.13 11.36 -29.46
C PRO A 66 -5.47 11.71 -30.11
N GLY A 67 -5.75 13.00 -30.29
CA GLY A 67 -7.00 13.48 -30.88
C GLY A 67 -7.53 14.75 -30.24
N GLY A 68 -8.67 15.23 -30.75
CA GLY A 68 -9.39 16.36 -30.15
C GLY A 68 -10.20 15.94 -28.92
N ASN A 69 -10.83 16.91 -28.25
CA ASN A 69 -11.56 16.75 -26.98
C ASN A 69 -12.63 15.64 -26.92
N ASN A 70 -13.10 15.16 -28.07
CA ASN A 70 -14.07 14.08 -28.19
C ASN A 70 -13.43 12.69 -28.05
N VAL A 71 -12.14 12.58 -28.30
CA VAL A 71 -11.38 11.35 -28.14
C VAL A 71 -10.83 11.29 -26.72
N GLN A 72 -11.34 10.37 -25.91
CA GLN A 72 -10.96 10.23 -24.51
C GLN A 72 -10.68 8.77 -24.16
N CYS A 73 -9.91 8.56 -23.10
CA CYS A 73 -9.52 7.24 -22.65
C CYS A 73 -10.65 6.60 -21.85
N CYS A 74 -11.23 5.52 -22.35
CA CYS A 74 -12.21 4.73 -21.60
C CYS A 74 -11.47 3.74 -20.70
N ILE A 75 -11.46 4.02 -19.39
CA ILE A 75 -10.67 3.27 -18.41
C ILE A 75 -11.44 2.06 -17.87
N SER A 76 -10.80 0.90 -17.91
CA SER A 76 -11.31 -0.40 -17.47
C SER A 76 -10.74 -0.78 -16.09
N LYS A 77 -11.29 -1.85 -15.49
CA LYS A 77 -10.77 -2.41 -14.23
C LYS A 77 -9.27 -2.77 -14.27
N SER A 78 -8.55 -2.36 -13.24
CA SER A 78 -7.19 -2.76 -12.90
C SER A 78 -7.16 -3.96 -11.95
N THR A 79 -5.96 -4.44 -11.58
CA THR A 79 -5.82 -5.41 -10.49
C THR A 79 -6.17 -4.83 -9.11
N ALA A 80 -6.00 -3.52 -8.92
CA ALA A 80 -6.41 -2.85 -7.67
C ALA A 80 -7.94 -2.88 -7.52
N ASP A 81 -8.70 -2.74 -8.63
CA ASP A 81 -10.16 -2.88 -8.58
C ASP A 81 -10.58 -4.32 -8.24
N LYS A 82 -9.86 -5.33 -8.76
CA LYS A 82 -10.11 -6.73 -8.39
C LYS A 82 -9.85 -6.98 -6.90
N PHE A 83 -8.83 -6.33 -6.32
CA PHE A 83 -8.59 -6.38 -4.90
C PHE A 83 -9.74 -5.72 -4.11
N VAL A 84 -10.27 -4.59 -4.59
CA VAL A 84 -11.47 -3.96 -3.98
C VAL A 84 -12.70 -4.86 -4.06
N ASP A 85 -12.96 -5.52 -5.21
CA ASP A 85 -14.04 -6.50 -5.36
C ASP A 85 -13.87 -7.68 -4.38
N PHE A 86 -12.61 -8.11 -4.18
CA PHE A 86 -12.27 -9.15 -3.22
C PHE A 86 -12.53 -8.71 -1.76
N LEU A 87 -12.18 -7.47 -1.40
CA LEU A 87 -12.49 -6.91 -0.08
C LEU A 87 -14.00 -6.83 0.15
N GLU A 88 -14.78 -6.44 -0.85
CA GLU A 88 -16.24 -6.41 -0.76
C GLU A 88 -16.80 -7.81 -0.52
N THR A 89 -16.32 -8.80 -1.27
CA THR A 89 -16.72 -10.21 -1.10
C THR A 89 -16.38 -10.71 0.31
N THR A 90 -15.15 -10.45 0.78
CA THR A 90 -14.69 -10.84 2.13
C THR A 90 -15.53 -10.15 3.21
N TYR A 91 -15.85 -8.87 3.02
CA TYR A 91 -16.67 -8.10 3.95
C TYR A 91 -18.10 -8.65 4.07
N LYS A 92 -18.73 -8.99 2.94
CA LYS A 92 -20.06 -9.63 2.94
C LYS A 92 -20.06 -10.94 3.69
N LEU A 93 -19.02 -11.76 3.52
CA LEU A 93 -18.84 -13.00 4.29
C LEU A 93 -18.64 -12.71 5.78
N ALA A 94 -17.88 -11.70 6.15
CA ALA A 94 -17.68 -11.30 7.55
C ALA A 94 -18.99 -10.84 8.19
N VAL A 95 -19.81 -10.06 7.48
CA VAL A 95 -21.16 -9.69 7.93
C VAL A 95 -22.05 -10.93 8.10
N GLN A 96 -22.02 -11.87 7.16
CA GLN A 96 -22.75 -13.13 7.27
C GLN A 96 -22.33 -13.93 8.50
N TYR A 97 -21.02 -14.12 8.71
CA TYR A 97 -20.48 -14.81 9.89
C TYR A 97 -20.98 -14.17 11.19
N LYS A 98 -20.90 -12.84 11.30
CA LYS A 98 -21.38 -12.09 12.46
C LYS A 98 -22.88 -12.22 12.71
N SER A 99 -23.69 -12.41 11.67
CA SER A 99 -25.12 -12.67 11.84
C SER A 99 -25.42 -14.07 12.39
N SER A 100 -24.50 -15.02 12.16
CA SER A 100 -24.63 -16.42 12.58
C SER A 100 -23.87 -16.79 13.86
N ALA A 101 -23.00 -15.90 14.36
CA ALA A 101 -22.12 -16.15 15.49
C ALA A 101 -22.04 -14.92 16.41
N SER A 102 -21.83 -15.12 17.71
CA SER A 102 -21.72 -14.07 18.74
C SER A 102 -20.35 -13.38 18.79
N GLY A 103 -19.66 -13.27 17.64
CA GLY A 103 -18.32 -12.69 17.54
C GLY A 103 -18.29 -11.20 17.86
N LYS A 104 -17.31 -10.77 18.67
CA LYS A 104 -17.12 -9.37 19.10
C LYS A 104 -16.43 -8.48 18.06
N LYS A 105 -15.66 -9.06 17.13
CA LYS A 105 -14.85 -8.30 16.16
C LYS A 105 -15.72 -7.61 15.11
N SER A 106 -15.27 -6.46 14.62
CA SER A 106 -15.96 -5.75 13.53
C SER A 106 -15.81 -6.52 12.20
N ALA A 107 -16.72 -6.32 11.23
CA ALA A 107 -16.56 -6.93 9.92
C ALA A 107 -15.28 -6.43 9.22
N ASN A 108 -14.89 -5.17 9.44
CA ASN A 108 -13.61 -4.61 8.99
C ASN A 108 -12.42 -5.37 9.57
N GLU A 109 -12.41 -5.61 10.88
CA GLU A 109 -11.33 -6.36 11.53
C GLU A 109 -11.25 -7.80 11.01
N LEU A 110 -12.39 -8.48 10.82
CA LEU A 110 -12.42 -9.83 10.26
C LEU A 110 -11.86 -9.89 8.81
N VAL A 111 -12.08 -8.86 8.00
CA VAL A 111 -11.45 -8.76 6.68
C VAL A 111 -9.94 -8.63 6.80
N MET A 112 -9.43 -7.77 7.69
CA MET A 112 -7.99 -7.63 7.90
C MET A 112 -7.36 -8.91 8.48
N GLU A 113 -8.11 -9.63 9.32
CA GLU A 113 -7.70 -10.94 9.82
C GLU A 113 -7.65 -11.98 8.72
N TRP A 114 -8.62 -11.98 7.79
CA TRP A 114 -8.56 -12.81 6.60
C TRP A 114 -7.33 -12.50 5.76
N LEU A 115 -7.00 -11.22 5.53
CA LEU A 115 -5.80 -10.87 4.77
C LEU A 115 -4.51 -11.41 5.40
N ARG A 116 -4.40 -11.35 6.73
CA ARG A 116 -3.14 -11.68 7.43
C ARG A 116 -3.00 -13.15 7.83
N HIS A 117 -4.06 -13.95 7.79
CA HIS A 117 -4.12 -15.23 8.52
C HIS A 117 -3.09 -16.29 8.11
N GLU A 118 -2.61 -16.29 6.86
CA GLU A 118 -1.70 -17.34 6.40
C GLU A 118 -0.25 -17.11 6.82
N LYS A 119 0.22 -15.85 6.84
CA LYS A 119 1.61 -15.50 7.16
C LYS A 119 1.80 -14.76 8.48
N TYR A 120 0.81 -13.98 8.90
CA TYR A 120 0.90 -12.98 9.97
C TYR A 120 -0.08 -13.30 11.11
N ASP A 121 -0.07 -14.56 11.53
CA ASP A 121 -0.75 -15.06 12.74
C ASP A 121 0.16 -16.03 13.52
N GLY A 122 -0.15 -16.24 14.79
CA GLY A 122 0.52 -17.22 15.65
C GLY A 122 1.48 -16.64 16.70
N LEU A 123 1.70 -17.41 17.75
CA LEU A 123 2.60 -17.05 18.86
C LEU A 123 4.06 -17.08 18.43
N THR A 124 4.47 -18.07 17.63
CA THR A 124 5.86 -18.22 17.18
C THR A 124 6.31 -17.09 16.26
N SER A 125 5.40 -16.53 15.47
CA SER A 125 5.67 -15.37 14.61
C SER A 125 5.61 -14.04 15.39
N GLY A 126 5.14 -14.06 16.65
CA GLY A 126 4.96 -12.88 17.51
C GLY A 126 3.66 -12.12 17.27
N TRP A 127 2.90 -12.42 16.21
CA TRP A 127 1.71 -11.67 15.82
C TRP A 127 0.54 -11.83 16.79
N THR A 128 0.36 -13.03 17.37
CA THR A 128 -0.62 -13.22 18.45
C THR A 128 -0.30 -12.34 19.66
N THR A 129 0.99 -12.18 20.00
CA THR A 129 1.41 -11.31 21.10
C THR A 129 1.22 -9.83 20.76
N LEU A 130 1.50 -9.46 19.51
CA LEU A 130 1.40 -8.08 19.04
C LEU A 130 -0.06 -7.62 19.00
N ILE A 131 -0.92 -8.27 18.21
CA ILE A 131 -2.28 -7.79 17.92
C ILE A 131 -3.38 -8.83 18.20
N GLY A 132 -3.03 -9.95 18.84
CA GLY A 132 -3.97 -11.04 19.09
C GLY A 132 -4.12 -11.99 17.90
N SER A 133 -4.59 -13.21 18.18
CA SER A 133 -4.86 -14.19 17.12
C SER A 133 -6.04 -13.78 16.25
N VAL A 134 -6.01 -14.22 14.99
CA VAL A 134 -7.19 -14.20 14.13
C VAL A 134 -8.34 -14.99 14.76
N ASP A 135 -9.57 -14.63 14.42
CA ASP A 135 -10.74 -15.43 14.78
C ASP A 135 -10.73 -16.74 13.94
N GLY A 136 -10.38 -17.85 14.57
CA GLY A 136 -10.25 -19.15 13.90
C GLY A 136 -11.59 -19.71 13.37
N ASP A 137 -12.71 -19.38 14.01
CA ASP A 137 -14.04 -19.80 13.56
C ASP A 137 -14.45 -18.99 12.32
N TRP A 138 -14.11 -17.71 12.28
CA TRP A 138 -14.24 -16.88 11.08
C TRP A 138 -13.41 -17.43 9.91
N ILE A 139 -12.13 -17.73 10.13
CA ILE A 139 -11.27 -18.30 9.07
C ILE A 139 -11.85 -19.62 8.56
N SER A 140 -12.32 -20.49 9.47
CA SER A 140 -12.95 -21.76 9.12
C SER A 140 -14.24 -21.57 8.34
N PHE A 141 -15.08 -20.60 8.74
CA PHE A 141 -16.31 -20.24 8.04
C PHE A 141 -16.04 -19.78 6.60
N ALA A 142 -15.11 -18.84 6.41
CA ALA A 142 -14.79 -18.30 5.09
C ALA A 142 -14.15 -19.37 4.18
N LYS A 143 -13.26 -20.23 4.72
CA LYS A 143 -12.75 -21.41 4.00
C LYS A 143 -13.86 -22.38 3.62
N GLY A 144 -14.84 -22.60 4.50
CA GLY A 144 -16.04 -23.40 4.22
C GLY A 144 -16.89 -22.83 3.08
N LYS A 145 -16.84 -21.52 2.83
CA LYS A 145 -17.44 -20.85 1.67
C LYS A 145 -16.58 -20.91 0.41
N LYS A 146 -15.45 -21.63 0.44
CA LYS A 146 -14.45 -21.70 -0.63
C LYS A 146 -13.89 -20.33 -1.01
N HIS A 147 -13.88 -19.39 -0.05
CA HIS A 147 -13.24 -18.10 -0.24
C HIS A 147 -11.73 -18.31 -0.26
N VAL A 148 -11.05 -17.78 -1.27
CA VAL A 148 -9.60 -17.95 -1.49
C VAL A 148 -8.87 -16.65 -1.24
N MET A 149 -7.60 -16.72 -0.85
CA MET A 149 -6.76 -15.53 -0.70
C MET A 149 -6.58 -14.81 -2.04
N PHE A 150 -6.40 -13.48 -1.94
CA PHE A 150 -6.02 -12.64 -3.06
C PHE A 150 -4.60 -12.15 -2.80
N ASP A 151 -3.60 -12.83 -3.34
CA ASP A 151 -2.22 -12.70 -2.83
C ASP A 151 -1.60 -11.32 -3.07
N GLN A 152 -1.84 -10.74 -4.25
CA GLN A 152 -1.21 -9.47 -4.63
C GLN A 152 -1.99 -8.69 -5.70
N PHE A 153 -1.81 -7.38 -5.73
CA PHE A 153 -2.23 -6.52 -6.85
C PHE A 153 -1.11 -5.58 -7.30
N ALA A 154 -1.16 -5.11 -8.54
CA ALA A 154 -0.22 -4.13 -9.05
C ALA A 154 -0.51 -2.74 -8.46
N ASP A 155 0.49 -2.16 -7.80
CA ASP A 155 0.43 -0.81 -7.25
C ASP A 155 0.15 0.21 -8.36
N PRO A 156 -0.87 1.07 -8.19
CA PRO A 156 -1.19 2.05 -9.21
C PRO A 156 -0.14 3.13 -9.46
N HIS A 157 0.73 3.48 -8.53
CA HIS A 157 1.59 4.67 -8.62
C HIS A 157 3.05 4.36 -8.93
N PHE A 158 3.55 3.25 -8.41
CA PHE A 158 4.93 2.78 -8.56
C PHE A 158 5.06 1.74 -9.67
N CYS A 159 4.35 1.97 -10.78
CA CYS A 159 4.42 1.18 -12.01
C CYS A 159 4.23 -0.32 -11.80
N GLY A 160 3.25 -0.67 -10.95
CA GLY A 160 2.83 -2.05 -10.76
C GLY A 160 3.72 -2.87 -9.85
N GLN A 161 4.42 -2.25 -8.87
CA GLN A 161 4.96 -3.00 -7.72
C GLN A 161 3.88 -3.94 -7.17
N ALA A 162 4.23 -5.21 -6.95
CA ALA A 162 3.26 -6.22 -6.56
C ALA A 162 2.97 -6.12 -5.05
N VAL A 163 1.95 -5.34 -4.68
CA VAL A 163 1.47 -5.17 -3.30
C VAL A 163 0.99 -6.50 -2.77
N GLU A 164 1.70 -7.05 -1.79
CA GLU A 164 1.37 -8.28 -1.07
C GLU A 164 0.26 -7.97 -0.05
N THR A 165 -0.90 -8.61 -0.22
CA THR A 165 -2.10 -8.24 0.56
C THR A 165 -2.04 -8.71 2.00
N ASP A 166 -1.19 -9.68 2.31
CA ASP A 166 -1.03 -10.22 3.65
C ASP A 166 -0.23 -9.28 4.56
N HIS A 167 0.87 -8.70 4.07
CA HIS A 167 1.61 -7.67 4.78
C HIS A 167 0.76 -6.40 4.92
N LEU A 168 0.17 -5.92 3.83
CA LEU A 168 -0.79 -4.81 3.85
C LEU A 168 -1.90 -5.04 4.88
N GLY A 169 -2.49 -6.24 4.90
CA GLY A 169 -3.55 -6.62 5.83
C GLY A 169 -3.10 -6.68 7.28
N ALA A 170 -1.91 -7.21 7.55
CA ALA A 170 -1.32 -7.30 8.88
C ALA A 170 -1.02 -5.90 9.45
N SER A 171 -0.33 -5.06 8.68
CA SER A 171 -0.02 -3.67 9.06
C SER A 171 -1.29 -2.86 9.25
N MET A 172 -2.29 -3.05 8.38
CA MET A 172 -3.57 -2.36 8.50
C MET A 172 -4.33 -2.80 9.75
N ASN A 173 -4.34 -4.10 10.07
CA ASN A 173 -4.96 -4.61 11.28
C ASN A 173 -4.30 -4.03 12.54
N ALA A 174 -2.97 -3.90 12.53
CA ALA A 174 -2.22 -3.34 13.64
C ALA A 174 -2.58 -1.87 13.89
N VAL A 175 -2.58 -1.04 12.83
CA VAL A 175 -2.98 0.37 12.94
C VAL A 175 -4.46 0.51 13.32
N PHE A 176 -5.34 -0.35 12.79
CA PHE A 176 -6.76 -0.35 13.14
C PHE A 176 -6.99 -0.56 14.63
N ARG A 177 -6.29 -1.53 15.23
CA ARG A 177 -6.41 -1.88 16.66
C ARG A 177 -5.65 -0.97 17.59
N TYR A 178 -4.51 -0.45 17.14
CA TYR A 178 -3.61 0.40 17.90
C TYR A 178 -3.29 1.65 17.09
N PRO A 179 -4.26 2.56 16.91
CA PRO A 179 -4.04 3.80 16.17
C PRO A 179 -2.90 4.61 16.81
N PRO A 180 -2.17 5.42 16.04
CA PRO A 180 -0.98 6.13 16.52
C PRO A 180 -1.32 7.00 17.73
N LEU A 181 -0.49 6.90 18.75
CA LEU A 181 -0.54 7.80 19.89
C LEU A 181 0.02 9.18 19.51
N SER A 182 -0.32 10.19 20.30
CA SER A 182 0.28 11.52 20.15
C SER A 182 1.81 11.44 20.27
N TYR A 183 2.53 12.26 19.51
CA TYR A 183 3.97 12.40 19.63
C TYR A 183 4.41 12.60 21.10
N PRO A 184 5.53 12.00 21.56
CA PRO A 184 6.52 11.21 20.82
C PRO A 184 6.30 9.68 20.91
N TYR A 185 5.09 9.22 21.18
CA TYR A 185 4.88 7.80 21.51
C TYR A 185 4.82 6.91 20.26
N VAL A 186 5.38 5.71 20.40
CA VAL A 186 5.24 4.59 19.47
C VAL A 186 4.46 3.46 20.12
N ASN A 187 3.69 2.71 19.34
CA ASN A 187 2.86 1.63 19.86
C ASN A 187 2.89 0.38 18.96
N ARG A 188 1.99 -0.57 19.23
CA ARG A 188 1.89 -1.82 18.46
C ARG A 188 1.45 -1.62 17.01
N GLY A 189 0.70 -0.56 16.71
CA GLY A 189 0.32 -0.22 15.34
C GLY A 189 1.53 0.21 14.51
N ASP A 190 2.45 0.97 15.11
CA ASP A 190 3.73 1.30 14.48
C ASP A 190 4.61 0.08 14.27
N PHE A 191 4.72 -0.78 15.29
CA PHE A 191 5.53 -2.00 15.21
C PHE A 191 4.98 -2.98 14.18
N GLY A 192 3.66 -3.07 14.05
CA GLY A 192 3.01 -3.95 13.08
C GLY A 192 3.14 -3.51 11.62
N GLY A 193 3.76 -2.38 11.34
CA GLY A 193 4.17 -1.97 9.98
C GLY A 193 5.57 -1.37 10.01
N TRP A 194 5.70 -0.09 9.65
CA TRP A 194 6.99 0.61 9.43
C TRP A 194 8.04 0.40 10.53
N GLY A 195 7.60 0.30 11.79
CA GLY A 195 8.49 0.12 12.92
C GLY A 195 9.11 -1.27 12.99
N GLY A 196 8.32 -2.30 12.67
CA GLY A 196 8.80 -3.69 12.58
C GLY A 196 9.84 -3.84 11.47
N ASP A 197 9.56 -3.27 10.29
CA ASP A 197 10.47 -3.29 9.15
C ASP A 197 11.74 -2.48 9.40
N LEU A 198 11.64 -1.34 10.09
CA LEU A 198 12.81 -0.59 10.53
C LEU A 198 13.70 -1.40 11.49
N ILE A 199 13.09 -2.18 12.39
CA ILE A 199 13.80 -3.03 13.35
C ILE A 199 14.52 -4.18 12.65
N THR A 200 13.86 -4.85 11.71
CA THR A 200 14.47 -5.95 10.94
C THR A 200 15.56 -5.41 10.01
N LEU A 201 15.36 -4.24 9.40
CA LEU A 201 16.36 -3.54 8.59
C LEU A 201 17.60 -3.17 9.42
N TYR A 202 17.41 -2.72 10.66
CA TYR A 202 18.51 -2.49 11.59
C TYR A 202 19.31 -3.77 11.84
N ALA A 203 18.62 -4.89 12.04
CA ALA A 203 19.27 -6.18 12.28
C ALA A 203 20.08 -6.65 11.06
N GLU A 204 19.54 -6.44 9.85
CA GLU A 204 20.28 -6.67 8.60
C GLU A 204 21.51 -5.78 8.48
N TRP A 205 21.42 -4.50 8.83
CA TRP A 205 22.56 -3.56 8.81
C TRP A 205 23.70 -4.03 9.71
N GLN A 206 23.38 -4.49 10.92
CA GLN A 206 24.35 -5.05 11.85
C GLN A 206 25.03 -6.30 11.27
N ARG A 207 24.24 -7.24 10.74
CA ARG A 207 24.75 -8.47 10.14
C ARG A 207 25.57 -8.22 8.88
N ALA A 208 25.31 -7.13 8.16
CA ALA A 208 26.10 -6.68 7.02
C ALA A 208 27.45 -6.03 7.43
N ASN A 209 27.86 -6.14 8.69
CA ASN A 209 29.07 -5.52 9.25
C ASN A 209 29.05 -3.98 9.18
N LYS A 210 27.88 -3.39 9.45
CA LYS A 210 27.67 -1.94 9.60
C LYS A 210 28.27 -1.09 8.46
N PRO A 211 27.86 -1.30 7.19
CA PRO A 211 28.21 -0.38 6.10
C PRO A 211 27.69 1.04 6.41
N ALA A 212 28.08 2.04 5.61
CA ALA A 212 27.71 3.44 5.83
C ALA A 212 26.20 3.63 6.05
N ALA A 213 25.79 3.83 7.30
CA ALA A 213 24.44 3.49 7.75
C ALA A 213 23.33 4.29 7.06
N ARG A 214 23.55 5.59 6.85
CA ARG A 214 22.59 6.49 6.21
C ARG A 214 22.28 6.08 4.77
N ALA A 215 23.33 5.92 3.96
CA ALA A 215 23.20 5.51 2.57
C ALA A 215 22.65 4.08 2.45
N TRP A 216 23.06 3.20 3.36
CA TRP A 216 22.60 1.81 3.37
C TRP A 216 21.12 1.69 3.70
N ALA A 217 20.64 2.31 4.79
CA ALA A 217 19.24 2.24 5.19
C ALA A 217 18.33 2.88 4.13
N LYS A 218 18.69 4.06 3.64
CA LYS A 218 17.95 4.73 2.56
C LYS A 218 17.91 3.86 1.29
N GLY A 219 19.06 3.32 0.88
CA GLY A 219 19.18 2.50 -0.32
C GLY A 219 18.37 1.20 -0.26
N ARG A 220 18.22 0.60 0.93
CA ARG A 220 17.37 -0.58 1.13
C ARG A 220 15.88 -0.27 0.97
N ILE A 221 15.42 0.83 1.57
CA ILE A 221 14.01 1.27 1.48
C ILE A 221 13.62 1.64 0.04
N PHE A 222 14.52 2.21 -0.77
CA PHE A 222 14.25 2.42 -2.21
C PHE A 222 14.50 1.17 -3.07
N GLY A 223 15.13 0.15 -2.51
CA GLY A 223 15.47 -1.08 -3.20
C GLY A 223 14.30 -2.07 -3.25
N ASN A 224 14.60 -3.24 -3.78
CA ASN A 224 13.67 -4.37 -3.91
C ASN A 224 14.11 -5.61 -3.10
N THR A 225 15.09 -5.46 -2.21
CA THR A 225 15.68 -6.57 -1.43
C THR A 225 15.88 -6.20 0.03
N GLY A 226 15.79 -7.19 0.90
CA GLY A 226 15.91 -7.02 2.35
C GLY A 226 14.55 -6.94 3.02
N SER A 227 14.56 -6.72 4.32
CA SER A 227 13.37 -6.75 5.18
C SER A 227 12.63 -5.41 5.28
N PHE A 228 13.11 -4.36 4.61
CA PHE A 228 12.39 -3.10 4.45
C PHE A 228 12.73 -2.50 3.08
N LYS A 229 12.00 -2.95 2.06
CA LYS A 229 12.09 -2.52 0.65
C LYS A 229 10.98 -1.52 0.32
N LEU A 230 11.00 -0.99 -0.91
CA LEU A 230 10.03 0.01 -1.37
C LEU A 230 8.60 -0.52 -1.28
N LEU A 231 8.44 -1.81 -1.58
CA LEU A 231 7.17 -2.49 -1.50
C LEU A 231 6.58 -2.45 -0.08
N ASP A 232 7.38 -2.79 0.93
CA ASP A 232 6.93 -2.78 2.32
C ASP A 232 6.57 -1.35 2.75
N ALA A 233 7.35 -0.34 2.32
CA ALA A 233 7.02 1.06 2.57
C ALA A 233 5.68 1.49 1.93
N ILE A 234 5.37 0.97 0.74
CA ILE A 234 4.07 1.21 0.07
C ILE A 234 2.94 0.59 0.90
N GLU A 235 3.10 -0.68 1.29
CA GLU A 235 2.13 -1.44 2.06
C GLU A 235 1.87 -0.79 3.42
N ASP A 236 2.91 -0.36 4.13
CA ASP A 236 2.81 0.32 5.41
C ASP A 236 2.12 1.69 5.33
N ALA A 237 2.43 2.47 4.29
CA ALA A 237 1.80 3.77 4.09
C ALA A 237 0.30 3.62 3.78
N ASP A 238 -0.07 2.64 2.98
CA ASP A 238 -1.47 2.33 2.66
C ASP A 238 -2.19 1.75 3.86
N ALA A 239 -1.60 0.78 4.54
CA ALA A 239 -2.07 0.19 5.78
C ALA A 239 -2.34 1.26 6.84
N PHE A 240 -1.40 2.19 7.05
CA PHE A 240 -1.56 3.28 7.99
C PHE A 240 -2.73 4.18 7.60
N ASN A 241 -2.78 4.63 6.34
CA ASN A 241 -3.81 5.57 5.91
C ASN A 241 -5.22 4.96 5.97
N ILE A 242 -5.40 3.74 5.47
CA ILE A 242 -6.68 3.04 5.44
C ILE A 242 -7.07 2.57 6.85
N GLY A 243 -6.13 1.94 7.57
CA GLY A 243 -6.34 1.44 8.93
C GLY A 243 -6.73 2.55 9.90
N LEU A 244 -6.09 3.72 9.81
CA LEU A 244 -6.43 4.89 10.62
C LEU A 244 -7.83 5.45 10.29
N ILE A 245 -8.22 5.47 9.01
CA ILE A 245 -9.58 5.87 8.62
C ILE A 245 -10.61 4.93 9.26
N LEU A 246 -10.39 3.63 9.17
CA LEU A 246 -11.31 2.62 9.70
C LEU A 246 -11.37 2.61 11.23
N SER A 247 -10.25 2.89 11.90
CA SER A 247 -10.20 3.03 13.36
C SER A 247 -11.03 4.24 13.83
N ASN A 248 -10.90 5.37 13.14
CA ASN A 248 -11.61 6.61 13.48
C ASN A 248 -13.07 6.63 13.00
N LEU A 249 -13.40 5.90 11.93
CA LEU A 249 -14.72 5.85 11.31
C LEU A 249 -15.17 4.38 11.17
N PRO A 250 -15.47 3.68 12.29
CA PRO A 250 -15.73 2.24 12.27
C PRO A 250 -17.00 1.83 11.52
N ALA A 251 -17.89 2.79 11.22
CA ALA A 251 -19.10 2.58 10.41
C ALA A 251 -18.82 2.56 8.89
N ARG A 252 -17.62 2.96 8.44
CA ARG A 252 -17.23 2.86 7.03
C ARG A 252 -16.77 1.44 6.75
N ASP A 253 -17.23 0.87 5.64
CA ASP A 253 -16.80 -0.46 5.23
C ASP A 253 -15.41 -0.41 4.56
N ILE A 254 -14.55 -1.37 4.87
CA ILE A 254 -13.18 -1.46 4.35
C ILE A 254 -13.12 -1.41 2.82
N HIS A 255 -14.01 -2.12 2.13
CA HIS A 255 -14.04 -2.14 0.66
C HIS A 255 -14.41 -0.77 0.08
N ALA A 256 -15.30 -0.01 0.73
CA ALA A 256 -15.66 1.34 0.30
C ALA A 256 -14.50 2.33 0.54
N VAL A 257 -13.80 2.22 1.67
CA VAL A 257 -12.58 3.01 1.92
C VAL A 257 -11.49 2.67 0.91
N ALA A 258 -11.28 1.38 0.62
CA ALA A 258 -10.33 0.93 -0.39
C ALA A 258 -10.70 1.39 -1.81
N ALA A 259 -11.99 1.36 -2.18
CA ALA A 259 -12.47 1.88 -3.46
C ALA A 259 -12.16 3.38 -3.62
N ASP A 260 -12.43 4.18 -2.59
CA ASP A 260 -12.08 5.60 -2.58
C ASP A 260 -10.57 5.84 -2.62
N TYR A 261 -9.80 4.97 -1.98
CA TYR A 261 -8.35 5.07 -1.89
C TYR A 261 -7.66 4.72 -3.20
N TYR A 262 -8.05 3.59 -3.81
CA TYR A 262 -7.40 2.99 -4.98
C TYR A 262 -7.98 3.40 -6.33
N LYS A 263 -9.15 4.06 -6.42
CA LYS A 263 -9.71 4.52 -7.71
C LYS A 263 -8.72 5.37 -8.53
N PRO A 264 -8.83 5.47 -9.87
CA PRO A 264 -7.94 6.30 -10.68
C PRO A 264 -7.80 7.72 -10.13
N LYS A 265 -6.55 8.19 -10.01
CA LYS A 265 -6.20 9.49 -9.37
C LYS A 265 -6.65 9.60 -7.90
N GLY A 266 -6.83 8.47 -7.22
CA GLY A 266 -7.24 8.37 -5.83
C GLY A 266 -6.15 8.76 -4.83
N SER A 267 -6.47 8.56 -3.55
CA SER A 267 -5.62 8.98 -2.43
C SER A 267 -4.25 8.32 -2.41
N TYR A 268 -4.10 7.14 -3.04
CA TYR A 268 -2.83 6.44 -3.16
C TYR A 268 -1.71 7.30 -3.75
N ARG A 269 -2.02 8.29 -4.61
CA ARG A 269 -1.01 9.22 -5.18
C ARG A 269 -0.37 10.14 -4.14
N SER A 270 -1.02 10.26 -3.00
CA SER A 270 -0.57 11.07 -1.86
C SER A 270 -0.26 10.22 -0.62
N ARG A 271 -0.16 8.89 -0.76
CA ARG A 271 -0.02 7.96 0.38
C ARG A 271 1.10 8.34 1.33
N PHE A 272 2.29 8.62 0.78
CA PHE A 272 3.47 8.93 1.58
C PHE A 272 3.43 10.33 2.17
N SER A 273 2.91 11.33 1.45
CA SER A 273 2.75 12.66 2.01
C SER A 273 1.70 12.68 3.13
N ALA A 274 0.60 11.95 2.97
CA ALA A 274 -0.42 11.75 4.00
C ALA A 274 0.14 10.99 5.20
N PHE A 275 0.87 9.88 4.96
CA PHE A 275 1.49 9.09 6.01
C PHE A 275 2.51 9.90 6.80
N TYR A 276 3.45 10.56 6.10
CA TYR A 276 4.44 11.45 6.69
C TYR A 276 3.80 12.52 7.54
N LYS A 277 2.83 13.26 7.00
CA LYS A 277 2.15 14.34 7.72
C LYS A 277 1.36 13.87 8.94
N LYS A 278 0.61 12.77 8.82
CA LYS A 278 -0.26 12.27 9.90
C LYS A 278 0.52 11.57 11.01
N ARG A 279 1.56 10.81 10.67
CA ARG A 279 2.31 10.01 11.64
C ARG A 279 3.53 10.72 12.19
N PHE A 280 4.34 11.26 11.29
CA PHE A 280 5.67 11.76 11.60
C PHE A 280 5.69 13.28 11.70
N THR A 281 4.78 13.99 11.05
CA THR A 281 4.59 15.45 11.00
C THR A 281 5.75 16.25 10.39
N ASN A 282 6.99 16.03 10.83
CA ASN A 282 8.21 16.70 10.39
C ASN A 282 9.44 15.81 10.66
N ARG A 283 10.61 16.27 10.21
CA ARG A 283 11.86 15.50 10.28
C ARG A 283 12.29 15.18 11.71
N GLU A 284 12.17 16.14 12.61
CA GLU A 284 12.57 15.99 14.01
C GLU A 284 11.73 14.91 14.69
N HIS A 285 10.41 14.99 14.52
CA HIS A 285 9.49 14.01 15.04
C HIS A 285 9.71 12.63 14.39
N ALA A 286 10.00 12.57 13.08
CA ALA A 286 10.36 11.32 12.41
C ALA A 286 11.60 10.66 13.03
N ARG A 287 12.66 11.44 13.30
CA ARG A 287 13.87 10.96 13.98
C ARG A 287 13.57 10.46 15.39
N THR A 288 12.79 11.21 16.16
CA THR A 288 12.41 10.82 17.53
C THR A 288 11.62 9.52 17.53
N LEU A 289 10.60 9.39 16.69
CA LEU A 289 9.77 8.19 16.62
C LEU A 289 10.56 6.97 16.16
N ALA A 290 11.44 7.11 15.17
CA ALA A 290 12.34 6.04 14.74
C ALA A 290 13.27 5.61 15.87
N TYR A 291 13.82 6.56 16.63
CA TYR A 291 14.63 6.26 17.81
C TYR A 291 13.81 5.54 18.89
N GLU A 292 12.63 6.05 19.24
CA GLU A 292 11.74 5.43 20.22
C GLU A 292 11.34 4.02 19.82
N MET A 293 11.07 3.76 18.54
CA MET A 293 10.80 2.41 18.05
C MET A 293 12.01 1.49 18.21
N LEU A 294 13.22 1.97 17.94
CA LEU A 294 14.45 1.19 18.02
C LEU A 294 14.95 0.97 19.46
N THR A 295 14.72 1.90 20.38
CA THR A 295 15.31 1.84 21.74
C THR A 295 14.31 1.95 22.88
N GLY A 296 13.19 2.64 22.68
CA GLY A 296 12.22 2.98 23.71
C GLY A 296 11.39 1.79 24.21
N PRO A 297 10.56 2.00 25.25
CA PRO A 297 9.73 0.96 25.84
C PRO A 297 8.46 0.65 25.03
N GLY A 298 8.06 1.54 24.11
CA GLY A 298 6.74 1.47 23.47
C GLY A 298 5.60 1.74 24.45
N TYR A 299 4.40 2.03 23.95
CA TYR A 299 3.32 2.57 24.77
C TYR A 299 1.94 2.04 24.34
N LYS A 300 1.07 1.76 25.31
CA LYS A 300 -0.36 1.51 25.09
C LYS A 300 -1.15 2.82 25.08
N ALA A 301 -0.73 3.75 25.94
CA ALA A 301 -1.23 5.11 26.07
C ALA A 301 -0.09 6.02 26.58
N PRO A 302 -0.22 7.35 26.50
CA PRO A 302 0.74 8.28 27.09
C PRO A 302 1.03 7.95 28.56
N GLY A 303 2.29 7.60 28.86
CA GLY A 303 2.72 7.23 30.22
C GLY A 303 2.44 5.78 30.64
N ASP A 304 1.84 4.94 29.78
CA ASP A 304 1.63 3.50 30.01
C ASP A 304 2.50 2.68 29.06
N GLU A 305 3.65 2.21 29.57
CA GLU A 305 4.62 1.44 28.80
C GLU A 305 4.07 0.08 28.35
N ASP A 306 4.48 -0.34 27.16
CA ASP A 306 4.08 -1.60 26.56
C ASP A 306 5.26 -2.54 26.37
N SER A 307 5.53 -3.36 27.39
CA SER A 307 6.63 -4.33 27.38
C SER A 307 6.61 -5.32 26.20
N VAL A 308 5.50 -5.43 25.47
CA VAL A 308 5.44 -6.23 24.23
C VAL A 308 6.34 -5.66 23.14
N ILE A 309 6.47 -4.34 23.01
CA ILE A 309 7.33 -3.72 22.00
C ILE A 309 8.81 -4.11 22.16
N PRO A 310 9.46 -3.89 23.32
CA PRO A 310 10.87 -4.27 23.50
C PRO A 310 11.07 -5.78 23.44
N LEU A 311 10.09 -6.59 23.87
CA LEU A 311 10.13 -8.05 23.72
C LEU A 311 10.17 -8.47 22.25
N LEU A 312 9.21 -8.00 21.45
CA LEU A 312 9.13 -8.37 20.04
C LEU A 312 10.25 -7.75 19.21
N ARG A 313 10.69 -6.52 19.53
CA ARG A 313 11.89 -5.91 18.94
C ARG A 313 13.11 -6.79 19.15
N THR A 314 13.33 -7.25 20.38
CA THR A 314 14.45 -8.14 20.72
C THR A 314 14.35 -9.45 19.95
N ALA A 315 13.16 -10.04 19.86
CA ALA A 315 12.94 -11.28 19.11
C ALA A 315 13.21 -11.09 17.61
N ALA A 316 12.71 -10.01 17.00
CA ALA A 316 12.91 -9.70 15.59
C ALA A 316 14.39 -9.49 15.25
N ILE A 317 15.13 -8.76 16.09
CA ILE A 317 16.58 -8.53 15.88
C ILE A 317 17.37 -9.83 15.97
N LYS A 318 17.02 -10.69 16.93
CA LYS A 318 17.76 -11.92 17.23
C LYS A 318 17.38 -13.11 16.35
N LYS A 319 16.26 -13.04 15.62
CA LYS A 319 15.70 -14.13 14.80
C LYS A 319 16.76 -14.80 13.91
N ASP A 320 17.53 -14.00 13.16
CA ASP A 320 18.54 -14.50 12.21
C ASP A 320 19.98 -14.17 12.66
N GLY A 321 20.16 -13.82 13.93
CA GLY A 321 21.46 -13.43 14.47
C GLY A 321 21.40 -13.24 15.97
N LEU A 322 21.53 -14.34 16.72
CA LEU A 322 21.38 -14.35 18.18
C LEU A 322 22.31 -13.36 18.92
N LEU A 323 23.48 -13.07 18.32
CA LEU A 323 24.50 -12.15 18.85
C LEU A 323 24.36 -10.71 18.33
N THR A 324 23.34 -10.41 17.52
CA THR A 324 23.13 -9.06 16.98
C THR A 324 22.89 -8.08 18.13
N PRO A 325 23.70 -7.01 18.27
CA PRO A 325 23.52 -6.04 19.35
C PRO A 325 22.17 -5.32 19.24
N LEU A 326 21.52 -5.06 20.37
CA LEU A 326 20.30 -4.25 20.40
C LEU A 326 20.63 -2.78 20.13
N PRO A 327 19.75 -2.00 19.48
CA PRO A 327 20.00 -0.58 19.18
C PRO A 327 20.35 0.24 20.43
N SER A 328 19.75 -0.09 21.57
CA SER A 328 20.00 0.57 22.87
C SER A 328 21.43 0.37 23.40
N SER A 329 22.20 -0.57 22.84
CA SER A 329 23.61 -0.79 23.20
C SER A 329 24.59 0.05 22.36
N LEU A 330 24.12 0.69 21.28
CA LEU A 330 24.96 1.52 20.43
C LEU A 330 25.03 2.96 20.95
N LYS A 331 26.12 3.64 20.59
CA LYS A 331 26.20 5.09 20.77
C LYS A 331 25.25 5.78 19.79
N ARG A 332 24.67 6.92 20.19
CA ARG A 332 23.86 7.78 19.31
C ARG A 332 24.60 8.14 18.01
N SER A 333 25.91 8.39 18.07
CA SER A 333 26.72 8.70 16.88
C SER A 333 26.78 7.57 15.85
N GLU A 334 26.53 6.32 16.26
CA GLU A 334 26.44 5.18 15.34
C GLU A 334 25.01 4.97 14.83
N LEU A 335 24.01 5.16 15.70
CA LEU A 335 22.60 4.89 15.37
C LEU A 335 21.93 6.03 14.60
N ASP A 336 22.26 7.29 14.88
CA ASP A 336 21.64 8.46 14.26
C ASP A 336 21.78 8.48 12.74
N PRO A 337 22.95 8.14 12.14
CA PRO A 337 23.05 8.05 10.69
C PRO A 337 22.12 6.99 10.08
N PHE A 338 21.90 5.86 10.76
CA PHE A 338 20.94 4.84 10.32
C PHE A 338 19.51 5.41 10.30
N ILE A 339 19.12 6.07 11.40
CA ILE A 339 17.82 6.75 11.53
C ILE A 339 17.66 7.83 10.46
N ASP A 340 18.71 8.62 10.18
CA ASP A 340 18.69 9.63 9.11
C ASP A 340 18.44 9.00 7.73
N GLY A 341 18.93 7.79 7.48
CA GLY A 341 18.68 7.09 6.21
C GLY A 341 17.20 6.75 6.04
N PHE A 342 16.56 6.26 7.09
CA PHE A 342 15.11 6.02 7.13
C PHE A 342 14.32 7.33 6.93
N VAL A 343 14.66 8.38 7.67
CA VAL A 343 13.95 9.66 7.58
C VAL A 343 14.14 10.33 6.21
N ASP A 344 15.33 10.24 5.62
CA ASP A 344 15.56 10.70 4.26
C ASP A 344 14.70 9.96 3.23
N ALA A 345 14.54 8.64 3.39
CA ALA A 345 13.67 7.85 2.53
C ALA A 345 12.20 8.29 2.65
N LEU A 346 11.71 8.45 3.88
CA LEU A 346 10.35 8.96 4.13
C LEU A 346 10.11 10.33 3.50
N GLU A 347 11.03 11.28 3.68
CA GLU A 347 10.88 12.64 3.15
C GLU A 347 10.92 12.68 1.62
N GLU A 348 11.73 11.83 0.99
CA GLU A 348 11.81 11.73 -0.46
C GLU A 348 10.57 11.04 -1.05
N LEU A 349 10.10 9.95 -0.44
CA LEU A 349 8.83 9.30 -0.80
C LEU A 349 7.64 10.26 -0.60
N ALA A 350 7.62 11.06 0.46
CA ALA A 350 6.56 12.04 0.71
C ALA A 350 6.54 13.20 -0.30
N LYS A 351 7.67 13.45 -0.97
CA LYS A 351 7.79 14.45 -2.05
C LYS A 351 7.55 13.83 -3.43
N ASP A 352 7.54 12.51 -3.55
CA ASP A 352 7.30 11.83 -4.80
C ASP A 352 5.91 12.18 -5.34
N LYS A 353 5.88 12.65 -6.59
CA LYS A 353 4.65 13.02 -7.29
C LYS A 353 4.24 11.95 -8.30
N GLY A 354 4.87 10.78 -8.25
CA GLY A 354 4.75 9.72 -9.23
C GLY A 354 5.74 9.87 -10.37
N LYS A 355 6.12 8.73 -10.92
CA LYS A 355 6.67 8.64 -12.28
C LYS A 355 5.51 8.27 -13.20
N ASN A 356 5.51 8.79 -14.42
CA ASN A 356 4.56 8.31 -15.42
C ASN A 356 4.84 6.83 -15.69
N CYS A 357 3.88 6.00 -15.33
CA CYS A 357 3.66 4.68 -15.88
C CYS A 357 2.65 4.85 -17.04
#